data_AF-A0A3N5WKG7-F1
#
_entry.id   AF-A0A3N5WKG7-F1
#
_cell.length_a   1.000
_cell.length_b   1.000
_cell.length_c   1.000
_cell.angle_alpha   90.00
_cell.angle_beta   90.00
_cell.angle_gamma   90.00
#
_symmetry.space_group_name_H-M   'P 1'
#
loop_
_entity.id
_entity.type
_entity.pdbx_description
1 polymer ?
#
loop_
_entity_poly.entity_id
_entity_poly.type
_entity_poly.pdbx_seq_one_letter_code
_entity_poly.pdbx_strand_id
1 'polypeptide(L)'
;MKRLFVVILLGLLPLPFSACSEQRERIAALFQWGETQPKHEVKKADPKAGEDLDMSKMTVEGLKKAGVRMTEIPADTVVVSPERQQITGVRYGRAEYRNLEKVIRTVGRLDFDEKKISTVNPKVGGWIEELYVDYTGKMVRKGQPLLSIYSPELVSTQQELLLALKAKEILSKSPIAEVAAGGESLLEAAKKRLLLWDITLQQIETLEKTGEVRKTMVLYSPADGFVLEKMAFKGMSIMPGTALYKIGDLSSIWIIADIYEFEIPFVQVGQKAVITL
;
A
#
# COMPACT_ATOMS: atom_id res chain seq x y z
N MET A 1 -18.09 -11.43 8.98
CA MET A 1 -17.02 -10.46 8.63
C MET A 1 -15.84 -11.21 8.06
N LYS A 2 -15.75 -11.32 6.73
CA LYS A 2 -14.55 -11.84 6.05
C LYS A 2 -13.82 -10.64 5.43
N ARG A 3 -12.57 -10.41 5.84
CA ARG A 3 -11.72 -9.31 5.34
C ARG A 3 -11.03 -9.77 4.06
N LEU A 4 -11.16 -9.00 2.98
CA LEU A 4 -10.43 -9.24 1.73
C LEU A 4 -9.39 -8.13 1.55
N PHE A 5 -8.11 -8.49 1.49
CA PHE A 5 -7.00 -7.56 1.31
C PHE A 5 -6.80 -7.24 -0.18
N VAL A 6 -6.81 -5.96 -0.54
CA VAL A 6 -6.39 -5.48 -1.85
C VAL A 6 -5.12 -4.66 -1.65
N VAL A 7 -4.01 -5.10 -2.28
CA VAL A 7 -2.69 -4.47 -2.18
C VAL A 7 -2.45 -3.63 -3.44
N ILE A 8 -2.33 -2.31 -3.28
CA ILE A 8 -1.97 -1.38 -4.37
C ILE A 8 -0.55 -0.88 -4.11
N LEU A 9 0.37 -1.21 -5.01
CA LEU A 9 1.79 -0.85 -4.93
C LEU A 9 2.03 0.53 -5.59
N LEU A 10 2.50 1.52 -4.82
CA LEU A 10 2.79 2.86 -5.35
C LEU A 10 4.28 2.97 -5.73
N GLY A 11 4.56 3.31 -7.00
CA GLY A 11 5.87 3.73 -7.48
C GLY A 11 5.90 5.24 -7.68
N LEU A 12 6.80 5.94 -6.98
CA LEU A 12 7.01 7.38 -7.15
C LEU A 12 7.88 7.66 -8.40
N LEU A 13 7.33 8.42 -9.35
CA LEU A 13 8.08 9.14 -10.37
C LEU A 13 7.86 10.65 -10.13
N PRO A 14 8.90 11.50 -10.18
CA PRO A 14 8.77 12.92 -9.95
C PRO A 14 8.25 13.61 -11.21
N LEU A 15 7.14 14.33 -11.11
CA LEU A 15 6.69 15.26 -12.16
C LEU A 15 6.92 16.71 -11.70
N PRO A 16 7.36 17.60 -12.61
CA PRO A 16 7.74 18.97 -12.29
C PRO A 16 6.50 19.83 -12.02
N PHE A 17 6.61 20.68 -11.00
CA PHE A 17 5.74 21.80 -10.72
C PHE A 17 5.79 22.81 -11.87
N SER A 18 4.74 22.89 -12.69
CA SER A 18 4.41 24.12 -13.42
C SER A 18 2.96 24.11 -13.89
N ALA A 19 2.36 25.31 -13.95
CA ALA A 19 0.99 25.64 -14.37
C ALA A 19 -0.14 25.47 -13.32
N CYS A 20 -0.02 26.26 -12.24
CA CYS A 20 -1.09 26.58 -11.30
C CYS A 20 -1.89 27.82 -11.78
N SER A 21 -2.77 27.62 -12.75
CA SER A 21 -3.86 28.57 -13.06
C SER A 21 -4.98 27.91 -13.87
N GLU A 22 -4.65 26.89 -14.66
CA GLU A 22 -5.60 26.21 -15.56
C GLU A 22 -6.49 25.18 -14.85
N GLN A 23 -6.11 24.73 -13.64
CA GLN A 23 -6.92 23.80 -12.83
C GLN A 23 -7.97 24.50 -11.95
N ARG A 24 -7.83 25.80 -11.66
CA ARG A 24 -8.87 26.53 -10.91
C ARG A 24 -10.15 26.69 -11.71
N GLU A 25 -10.07 26.88 -13.03
CA GLU A 25 -11.25 26.90 -13.88
C GLU A 25 -11.89 25.52 -14.04
N ARG A 26 -11.10 24.44 -14.02
CA ARG A 26 -11.61 23.06 -14.11
C ARG A 26 -12.29 22.58 -12.83
N ILE A 27 -11.85 23.02 -11.65
CA ILE A 27 -12.51 22.69 -10.37
C ILE A 27 -13.77 23.54 -10.17
N ALA A 28 -13.79 24.79 -10.65
CA ALA A 28 -15.02 25.60 -10.67
C ALA A 28 -16.11 24.98 -11.57
N ALA A 29 -15.73 24.23 -12.61
CA ALA A 29 -16.67 23.49 -13.46
C ALA A 29 -17.26 22.22 -12.81
N LEU A 30 -16.64 21.67 -11.75
CA LEU A 30 -17.10 20.45 -11.08
C LEU A 30 -18.11 20.71 -9.94
N PHE A 31 -18.33 21.98 -9.57
CA PHE A 31 -19.26 22.41 -8.51
C PHE A 31 -20.33 23.39 -9.01
N GLN A 32 -20.76 23.29 -10.27
CA GLN A 32 -22.02 23.86 -10.73
C GLN A 32 -23.11 22.80 -10.72
N TRP A 33 -23.71 22.56 -9.54
CA TRP A 33 -25.07 22.03 -9.49
C TRP A 33 -26.04 23.21 -9.68
N GLY A 34 -26.04 23.71 -10.91
CA GLY A 34 -26.86 24.82 -11.39
C GLY A 34 -27.07 24.63 -12.89
N GLU A 35 -28.26 24.15 -13.24
CA GLU A 35 -28.87 24.27 -14.57
C GLU A 35 -28.03 23.85 -15.79
N THR A 36 -27.55 22.61 -15.84
CA THR A 36 -27.31 21.95 -17.15
C THR A 36 -28.45 21.01 -17.46
N GLN A 37 -29.61 21.60 -17.76
CA GLN A 37 -30.62 20.91 -18.55
C GLN A 37 -29.94 20.53 -19.88
N PRO A 38 -29.93 19.25 -20.30
CA PRO A 38 -29.58 18.97 -21.69
C PRO A 38 -30.55 19.77 -22.55
N LYS A 39 -30.04 20.68 -23.38
CA LYS A 39 -30.83 21.37 -24.40
C LYS A 39 -31.32 20.32 -25.40
N HIS A 40 -32.38 19.61 -25.03
CA HIS A 40 -33.26 19.01 -26.00
C HIS A 40 -34.11 20.16 -26.53
N GLU A 41 -33.86 20.56 -27.79
CA GLU A 41 -34.84 21.30 -28.56
C GLU A 41 -36.10 20.46 -28.67
N VAL A 42 -37.03 20.70 -27.74
CA VAL A 42 -38.40 20.26 -27.88
C VAL A 42 -39.01 21.16 -28.95
N LYS A 43 -39.20 20.62 -30.15
CA LYS A 43 -39.98 21.30 -31.19
C LYS A 43 -41.37 21.58 -30.62
N LYS A 44 -41.71 22.85 -30.41
CA LYS A 44 -43.09 23.28 -30.13
C LYS A 44 -43.93 23.01 -31.38
N ALA A 45 -45.14 22.49 -31.18
CA ALA A 45 -46.12 22.34 -32.25
C ALA A 45 -46.51 23.71 -32.85
N ASP A 46 -46.76 23.75 -34.16
CA ASP A 46 -47.07 24.96 -34.93
C ASP A 46 -48.34 25.70 -34.43
N PRO A 47 -48.37 27.05 -34.43
CA PRO A 47 -49.39 27.83 -33.71
C PRO A 47 -50.64 28.21 -34.52
N LYS A 48 -50.97 27.52 -35.63
CA LYS A 48 -52.19 27.81 -36.41
C LYS A 48 -53.21 26.68 -36.33
N ALA A 49 -53.90 26.61 -35.20
CA ALA A 49 -55.18 25.92 -35.06
C ALA A 49 -55.95 26.48 -33.86
N GLY A 50 -56.08 27.81 -33.80
CA GLY A 50 -57.01 28.49 -32.90
C GLY A 50 -58.16 29.04 -33.73
N GLU A 51 -59.16 28.21 -34.00
CA GLU A 51 -60.47 28.66 -34.48
C GLU A 51 -61.54 27.66 -34.02
N ASP A 52 -62.39 28.16 -33.11
CA ASP A 52 -63.76 27.77 -32.75
C ASP A 52 -64.18 26.31 -32.91
N LEU A 53 -64.21 25.55 -31.80
CA LEU A 53 -65.00 24.31 -31.75
C LEU A 53 -65.78 24.20 -30.42
N ASP A 54 -67.02 24.67 -30.51
CA ASP A 54 -68.17 24.37 -29.66
C ASP A 54 -68.22 22.88 -29.25
N MET A 55 -68.28 22.62 -27.94
CA MET A 55 -68.23 21.31 -27.29
C MET A 55 -69.50 20.45 -27.52
N SER A 56 -70.42 20.89 -28.38
CA SER A 56 -71.71 20.24 -28.64
C SER A 56 -71.69 19.19 -29.75
N LYS A 57 -70.54 18.92 -30.41
CA LYS A 57 -70.46 17.99 -31.56
C LYS A 57 -69.40 16.90 -31.37
N MET A 58 -69.49 16.15 -30.28
CA MET A 58 -68.85 14.83 -30.18
C MET A 58 -69.80 13.73 -30.66
N THR A 59 -70.05 13.69 -31.97
CA THR A 59 -70.63 12.51 -32.63
C THR A 59 -69.53 11.77 -33.40
N VAL A 60 -69.72 10.45 -33.54
CA VAL A 60 -68.80 9.49 -34.18
C VAL A 60 -68.37 9.91 -35.60
N GLU A 61 -69.11 10.82 -36.26
CA GLU A 61 -68.78 11.38 -37.57
C GLU A 61 -67.62 12.39 -37.57
N GLY A 62 -67.35 13.10 -36.46
CA GLY A 62 -66.24 14.06 -36.38
C GLY A 62 -64.86 13.42 -36.51
N LEU A 63 -64.72 12.18 -36.01
CA LEU A 63 -63.48 11.41 -36.06
C LEU A 63 -63.16 10.86 -37.46
N LYS A 64 -64.14 10.80 -38.38
CA LYS A 64 -63.93 10.33 -39.76
C LYS A 64 -63.37 11.42 -40.68
N LYS A 65 -63.54 12.70 -40.31
CA LYS A 65 -63.12 13.87 -41.11
C LYS A 65 -61.66 14.30 -40.88
N ALA A 66 -61.01 13.77 -39.84
CA ALA A 66 -59.60 14.02 -39.50
C ALA A 66 -58.61 13.06 -40.18
N GLY A 67 -59.06 12.17 -41.07
CA GLY A 67 -58.17 11.34 -41.91
C GLY A 67 -57.35 10.28 -41.17
N VAL A 68 -57.62 10.01 -39.88
CA VAL A 68 -56.95 8.95 -39.13
C VAL A 68 -57.68 7.63 -39.38
N ARG A 69 -57.05 6.72 -40.14
CA ARG A 69 -57.54 5.35 -40.33
C ARG A 69 -57.39 4.59 -39.01
N MET A 70 -58.51 4.26 -38.38
CA MET A 70 -58.59 3.58 -37.09
C MET A 70 -58.33 2.05 -37.18
N THR A 71 -57.40 1.63 -38.04
CA THR A 71 -57.20 0.20 -38.35
C THR A 71 -55.93 -0.44 -37.79
N GLU A 72 -55.04 0.29 -37.11
CA GLU A 72 -53.76 -0.30 -36.66
C GLU A 72 -53.28 0.29 -35.32
N ILE A 73 -54.15 0.41 -34.31
CA ILE A 73 -53.69 0.64 -32.93
C ILE A 73 -53.71 -0.73 -32.23
N PRO A 74 -52.54 -1.32 -31.91
CA PRO A 74 -52.50 -2.58 -31.17
C PRO A 74 -53.19 -2.41 -29.82
N ALA A 75 -53.90 -3.45 -29.37
CA ALA A 75 -54.74 -3.45 -28.17
C ALA A 75 -54.02 -3.06 -26.86
N ASP A 76 -52.69 -2.99 -26.89
CA ASP A 76 -51.82 -2.66 -25.76
C ASP A 76 -51.40 -1.17 -25.72
N THR A 77 -52.03 -0.31 -26.53
CA THR A 77 -51.69 1.12 -26.62
C THR A 77 -52.76 2.01 -25.97
N VAL A 78 -52.35 2.89 -25.05
CA VAL A 78 -53.21 3.92 -24.45
C VAL A 78 -52.91 5.27 -25.11
N VAL A 79 -53.93 5.93 -25.65
CA VAL A 79 -53.80 7.24 -26.31
C VAL A 79 -54.17 8.35 -25.32
N VAL A 80 -53.25 9.31 -25.14
CA VAL A 80 -53.46 10.50 -24.29
C VAL A 80 -53.49 11.74 -25.18
N SER A 81 -54.44 12.66 -24.97
CA SER A 81 -54.56 13.87 -25.79
C SER A 81 -53.34 14.80 -25.64
N PRO A 82 -52.93 15.51 -26.71
CA PRO A 82 -51.81 16.45 -26.66
C PRO A 82 -51.96 17.54 -25.59
N GLU A 83 -53.16 18.08 -25.36
CA GLU A 83 -53.35 19.10 -24.32
C GLU A 83 -53.09 18.52 -22.92
N ARG A 84 -53.55 17.28 -22.67
CA ARG A 84 -53.30 16.59 -21.41
C ARG A 84 -51.81 16.30 -21.21
N GLN A 85 -51.10 15.89 -22.26
CA GLN A 85 -49.64 15.68 -22.21
C GLN A 85 -48.88 16.98 -21.90
N GLN A 86 -49.35 18.11 -22.46
CA GLN A 86 -48.73 19.41 -22.25
C GLN A 86 -48.99 19.98 -20.84
N ILE A 87 -50.23 19.87 -20.33
CA ILE A 87 -50.60 20.32 -18.97
C ILE A 87 -49.88 19.49 -17.90
N THR A 88 -49.66 18.19 -18.15
CA THR A 88 -48.95 17.30 -17.23
C THR A 88 -47.42 17.38 -17.32
N GLY A 89 -46.87 18.11 -18.30
CA GLY A 89 -45.44 18.34 -18.42
C GLY A 89 -44.63 17.09 -18.77
N VAL A 90 -45.19 16.18 -19.56
CA VAL A 90 -44.53 14.92 -19.95
C VAL A 90 -43.21 15.23 -20.68
N ARG A 91 -42.13 14.60 -20.22
CA ARG A 91 -40.81 14.63 -20.88
C ARG A 91 -40.46 13.22 -21.34
N TYR A 92 -39.99 13.09 -22.57
CA TYR A 92 -39.51 11.83 -23.12
C TYR A 92 -38.08 11.99 -23.63
N GLY A 93 -37.32 10.90 -23.59
CA GLY A 93 -35.98 10.79 -24.14
C GLY A 93 -35.89 9.58 -25.04
N ARG A 94 -34.96 9.59 -26.00
CA ARG A 94 -34.69 8.42 -26.84
C ARG A 94 -33.98 7.35 -26.02
N ALA A 95 -34.43 6.09 -26.14
CA ALA A 95 -33.72 4.97 -25.53
C ALA A 95 -32.36 4.79 -26.21
N GLU A 96 -31.30 4.77 -25.42
CA GLU A 96 -29.90 4.65 -25.88
C GLU A 96 -29.14 3.66 -24.99
N TYR A 97 -28.24 2.90 -25.60
CA TYR A 97 -27.26 2.12 -24.86
C TYR A 97 -26.18 3.06 -24.31
N ARG A 98 -25.90 2.98 -23.01
CA ARG A 98 -24.84 3.73 -22.35
C ARG A 98 -24.09 2.84 -21.38
N ASN A 99 -22.79 3.12 -21.21
CA ASN A 99 -22.02 2.50 -20.15
C ASN A 99 -22.45 3.10 -18.81
N LEU A 100 -22.89 2.26 -17.89
CA LEU A 100 -23.21 2.67 -16.53
C LEU A 100 -21.96 2.48 -15.66
N GLU A 101 -21.43 3.58 -15.13
CA GLU A 101 -20.32 3.54 -14.18
C GLU A 101 -20.88 3.54 -12.76
N LYS A 102 -20.49 2.54 -11.96
CA LYS A 102 -20.78 2.50 -10.53
C LYS A 102 -19.57 3.04 -9.76
N VAL A 103 -19.72 4.21 -9.14
CA VAL A 103 -18.68 4.80 -8.30
C VAL A 103 -18.83 4.25 -6.88
N ILE A 104 -17.85 3.46 -6.43
CA ILE A 104 -17.75 2.99 -5.05
C ILE A 104 -16.88 3.98 -4.28
N ARG A 105 -17.41 4.55 -3.20
CA ARG A 105 -16.66 5.42 -2.28
C ARG A 105 -16.47 4.69 -0.98
N THR A 106 -15.21 4.53 -0.59
CA THR A 106 -14.86 3.92 0.68
C THR A 106 -13.69 4.65 1.32
N VAL A 107 -13.51 4.42 2.61
CA VAL A 107 -12.35 4.85 3.37
C VAL A 107 -11.26 3.79 3.25
N GLY A 108 -10.03 4.25 3.10
CA GLY A 108 -8.84 3.40 3.13
C GLY A 108 -8.00 3.72 4.35
N ARG A 109 -7.33 2.70 4.89
CA ARG A 109 -6.26 2.86 5.88
C ARG A 109 -4.91 2.62 5.23
N LEU A 110 -3.94 3.46 5.58
CA LEU A 110 -2.55 3.27 5.19
C LEU A 110 -1.94 2.19 6.07
N ASP A 111 -1.24 1.24 5.44
CA ASP A 111 -0.49 0.20 6.12
C ASP A 111 0.90 0.06 5.51
N PHE A 112 1.84 -0.50 6.26
CA PHE A 112 3.20 -0.72 5.79
C PHE A 112 3.24 -1.92 4.85
N ASP A 113 4.12 -1.88 3.84
CA ASP A 113 4.41 -3.06 3.05
C ASP A 113 5.16 -4.08 3.92
N GLU A 114 4.47 -5.13 4.37
CA GLU A 114 5.02 -6.16 5.25
C GLU A 114 6.27 -6.83 4.65
N LYS A 115 6.40 -6.87 3.32
CA LYS A 115 7.57 -7.44 2.63
C LYS A 115 8.82 -6.57 2.77
N LYS A 116 8.65 -5.29 3.12
CA LYS A 116 9.70 -4.29 3.32
C LYS A 116 10.00 -4.03 4.79
N ILE A 117 9.44 -4.82 5.70
CA ILE A 117 9.74 -4.75 7.13
C ILE A 117 10.84 -5.75 7.49
N SER A 118 11.92 -5.25 8.08
CA SER A 118 13.00 -6.04 8.64
C SER A 118 12.97 -5.96 10.17
N THR A 119 12.95 -7.12 10.83
CA THR A 119 13.06 -7.19 12.29
C THR A 119 14.50 -7.43 12.68
N VAL A 120 15.01 -6.62 13.61
CA VAL A 120 16.37 -6.75 14.15
C VAL A 120 16.30 -7.52 15.45
N ASN A 121 16.89 -8.72 15.45
CA ASN A 121 17.00 -9.58 16.62
C ASN A 121 18.45 -10.00 16.85
N PRO A 122 18.92 -10.08 18.11
CA PRO A 122 20.26 -10.52 18.42
C PRO A 122 20.34 -12.05 18.30
N LYS A 123 21.52 -12.55 17.93
CA LYS A 123 21.81 -14.00 17.88
C LYS A 123 22.36 -14.53 19.20
N VAL A 124 22.80 -13.64 20.08
CA VAL A 124 23.37 -13.94 21.41
C VAL A 124 22.58 -13.23 22.50
N GLY A 125 22.55 -13.84 23.68
CA GLY A 125 21.99 -13.21 24.88
C GLY A 125 22.94 -12.18 25.48
N GLY A 126 22.40 -11.23 26.24
CA GLY A 126 23.23 -10.20 26.85
C GLY A 126 22.46 -9.01 27.42
N TRP A 127 23.16 -7.91 27.60
CA TRP A 127 22.62 -6.64 28.09
C TRP A 127 22.91 -5.53 27.11
N ILE A 128 21.93 -4.64 26.91
CA ILE A 128 22.10 -3.45 26.07
C ILE A 128 22.93 -2.42 26.84
N GLU A 129 24.10 -2.05 26.34
CA GLU A 129 24.95 -1.03 26.96
C GLU A 129 24.67 0.37 26.42
N GLU A 130 24.65 0.55 25.10
CA GLU A 130 24.40 1.85 24.48
C GLU A 130 23.37 1.76 23.34
N LEU A 131 22.65 2.85 23.12
CA LEU A 131 21.68 2.99 22.03
C LEU A 131 22.14 4.14 21.13
N TYR A 132 22.48 3.84 19.88
CA TYR A 132 22.77 4.85 18.86
C TYR A 132 21.48 5.35 18.18
N VAL A 133 20.46 4.49 18.15
CA VAL A 133 19.12 4.79 17.66
C VAL A 133 18.12 4.64 18.81
N ASP A 134 17.66 5.77 19.30
CA ASP A 134 17.00 5.94 20.58
C ASP A 134 15.48 6.23 20.48
N TYR A 135 14.98 6.61 19.30
CA TYR A 135 13.56 6.89 19.05
C TYR A 135 13.04 6.29 17.73
N THR A 136 11.71 6.11 17.64
CA THR A 136 11.00 5.66 16.43
C THR A 136 10.82 6.81 15.42
N GLY A 137 10.76 6.50 14.13
CA GLY A 137 10.72 7.50 13.05
C GLY A 137 12.09 8.01 12.61
N LYS A 138 13.18 7.58 13.26
CA LYS A 138 14.55 7.88 12.81
C LYS A 138 14.85 7.10 11.53
N MET A 139 15.43 7.78 10.54
CA MET A 139 15.94 7.14 9.34
C MET A 139 17.27 6.44 9.65
N VAL A 140 17.42 5.21 9.17
CA VAL A 140 18.63 4.39 9.30
C VAL A 140 19.04 3.84 7.95
N ARG A 141 20.35 3.72 7.73
CA ARG A 141 20.92 3.06 6.55
C ARG A 141 21.39 1.66 6.87
N LYS A 142 21.44 0.79 5.86
CA LYS A 142 22.06 -0.54 5.99
C LYS A 142 23.51 -0.39 6.46
N GLY A 143 23.88 -1.16 7.48
CA GLY A 143 25.19 -1.08 8.12
C GLY A 143 25.35 0.06 9.13
N GLN A 144 24.32 0.87 9.38
CA GLN A 144 24.37 1.90 10.43
C GLN A 144 24.29 1.25 11.83
N PRO A 145 25.09 1.70 12.82
CA PRO A 145 25.04 1.17 14.18
C PRO A 145 23.69 1.53 14.85
N LEU A 146 23.04 0.53 15.44
CA LEU A 146 21.75 0.67 16.13
C LEU A 146 21.93 0.74 17.64
N LEU A 147 22.62 -0.26 18.20
CA LEU A 147 22.92 -0.37 19.63
C LEU A 147 24.18 -1.19 19.88
N SER A 148 24.70 -1.14 21.10
CA SER A 148 25.75 -2.04 21.57
C SER A 148 25.22 -3.00 22.64
N ILE A 149 25.65 -4.26 22.55
CA ILE A 149 25.32 -5.31 23.51
C ILE A 149 26.58 -5.87 24.15
N TYR A 150 26.54 -6.07 25.46
CA TYR A 150 27.48 -6.91 26.18
C TYR A 150 26.93 -8.33 26.23
N SER A 151 27.74 -9.31 25.81
CA SER A 151 27.39 -10.73 25.88
C SER A 151 28.56 -11.53 26.48
N PRO A 152 28.37 -12.22 27.62
CA PRO A 152 29.39 -13.08 28.20
C PRO A 152 29.83 -14.21 27.26
N GLU A 153 28.88 -14.82 26.56
CA GLU A 153 29.11 -15.91 25.60
C GLU A 153 29.96 -15.45 24.41
N LEU A 154 29.78 -14.19 23.99
CA LEU A 154 30.60 -13.59 22.96
C LEU A 154 32.04 -13.40 23.43
N VAL A 155 32.22 -12.90 24.65
CA VAL A 155 33.55 -12.67 25.25
C VAL A 155 34.31 -14.00 25.40
N SER A 156 33.65 -15.05 25.89
CA SER A 156 34.28 -16.38 26.00
C SER A 156 34.67 -16.94 24.63
N THR A 157 33.81 -16.79 23.62
CA THR A 157 34.11 -17.29 22.27
C THR A 157 35.25 -16.53 21.59
N GLN A 158 35.39 -15.22 21.84
CA GLN A 158 36.55 -14.45 21.40
C GLN A 158 37.84 -14.95 22.05
N GLN A 159 37.81 -15.25 23.36
CA GLN A 159 38.96 -15.84 24.06
C GLN A 159 39.32 -17.22 23.49
N GLU A 160 38.31 -18.06 23.21
CA GLU A 160 38.50 -19.36 22.55
C GLU A 160 39.16 -19.21 21.17
N LEU A 161 38.75 -18.23 20.36
CA LEU A 161 39.40 -17.94 19.06
C LEU A 161 40.89 -17.62 19.24
N LEU A 162 41.22 -16.74 20.18
CA LEU A 162 42.61 -16.34 20.44
C LEU A 162 43.45 -17.50 20.97
N LEU A 163 42.87 -18.37 21.80
CA LEU A 163 43.52 -19.59 22.26
C LEU A 163 43.72 -20.59 21.11
N ALA A 164 42.73 -20.75 20.23
CA ALA A 164 42.82 -21.60 19.05
C ALA A 164 43.88 -21.08 18.06
N LEU A 165 44.03 -19.76 17.92
CA LEU A 165 45.07 -19.14 17.11
C LEU A 165 46.47 -19.48 17.64
N LYS A 166 46.68 -19.35 18.96
CA LYS A 166 47.94 -19.77 19.61
C LYS A 166 48.17 -21.27 19.49
N ALA A 167 47.13 -22.08 19.64
CA ALA A 167 47.23 -23.54 19.49
C ALA A 167 47.65 -23.91 18.06
N LYS A 168 47.08 -23.27 17.03
CA LYS A 168 47.49 -23.45 15.64
C LYS A 168 48.98 -23.11 15.44
N GLU A 169 49.46 -22.00 15.98
CA GLU A 169 50.88 -21.61 15.88
C GLU A 169 51.84 -22.60 16.54
N ILE A 170 51.44 -23.21 17.67
CA ILE A 170 52.24 -24.20 18.38
C ILE A 170 52.19 -25.55 17.65
N LEU A 171 50.99 -26.02 17.30
CA LEU A 171 50.75 -27.35 16.73
C LEU A 171 51.23 -27.44 15.28
N SER A 172 51.24 -26.35 14.53
CA SER A 172 51.80 -26.30 13.17
C SER A 172 53.31 -26.58 13.11
N LYS A 173 54.03 -26.46 14.24
CA LYS A 173 55.44 -26.83 14.35
C LYS A 173 55.65 -28.32 14.61
N SER A 174 54.58 -29.08 14.83
CA SER A 174 54.66 -30.52 15.06
C SER A 174 55.00 -31.25 13.75
N PRO A 175 55.90 -32.26 13.76
CA PRO A 175 56.18 -33.10 12.60
C PRO A 175 55.01 -34.06 12.25
N ILE A 176 53.99 -34.16 13.11
CA ILE A 176 52.84 -35.05 12.91
C ILE A 176 51.72 -34.25 12.22
N ALA A 177 51.41 -34.62 10.98
CA ALA A 177 50.43 -33.90 10.14
C ALA A 177 49.03 -33.82 10.76
N GLU A 178 48.55 -34.88 11.42
CA GLU A 178 47.25 -34.89 12.10
C GLU A 178 47.19 -33.89 13.26
N VAL A 179 48.30 -33.71 13.99
CA VAL A 179 48.39 -32.76 15.11
C VAL A 179 48.37 -31.32 14.58
N ALA A 180 49.08 -31.04 13.49
CA ALA A 180 49.03 -29.74 12.83
C ALA A 180 47.63 -29.42 12.28
N ALA A 181 46.96 -30.41 11.66
CA ALA A 181 45.59 -30.28 11.16
C ALA A 181 44.56 -30.04 12.28
N GLY A 182 44.77 -30.63 13.46
CA GLY A 182 43.91 -30.40 14.63
C GLY A 182 43.87 -28.93 15.06
N GLY A 183 45.01 -28.23 15.03
CA GLY A 183 45.09 -26.80 15.33
C GLY A 183 44.29 -25.93 14.36
N GLU A 184 44.36 -26.23 13.06
CA GLU A 184 43.58 -25.52 12.04
C GLU A 184 42.07 -25.71 12.25
N SER A 185 41.64 -26.96 12.51
CA SER A 185 40.24 -27.31 12.72
C SER A 185 39.63 -26.56 13.92
N LEU A 186 40.39 -26.41 15.01
CA LEU A 186 39.96 -25.65 16.19
C LEU A 186 39.76 -24.17 15.87
N LEU A 187 40.69 -23.57 15.14
CA LEU A 187 40.59 -22.17 14.72
C LEU A 187 39.37 -21.96 13.82
N GLU A 188 39.19 -22.82 12.82
CA GLU A 188 38.05 -22.76 11.90
C GLU A 188 36.71 -22.93 12.62
N ALA A 189 36.63 -23.82 13.61
CA ALA A 189 35.41 -24.00 14.40
C ALA A 189 35.05 -22.74 15.20
N ALA A 190 36.04 -22.11 15.85
CA ALA A 190 35.84 -20.87 16.59
C ALA A 190 35.43 -19.71 15.66
N LYS A 191 36.06 -19.58 14.47
CA LYS A 191 35.68 -18.60 13.45
C LYS A 191 34.25 -18.77 12.97
N LYS A 192 33.87 -20.01 12.62
CA LYS A 192 32.50 -20.33 12.16
C LYS A 192 31.45 -19.97 13.20
N ARG A 193 31.73 -20.21 14.49
CA ARG A 193 30.81 -19.83 15.57
C ARG A 193 30.57 -18.32 15.63
N LEU A 194 31.63 -17.52 15.55
CA LEU A 194 31.51 -16.05 15.53
C LEU A 194 30.75 -15.54 14.28
N LEU A 195 31.00 -16.14 13.11
CA LEU A 195 30.29 -15.82 11.87
C LEU A 195 28.77 -16.10 11.96
N LEU A 196 28.38 -17.20 12.62
CA LEU A 196 26.97 -17.54 12.84
C LEU A 196 26.24 -16.55 13.76
N TRP A 197 26.99 -15.72 14.50
CA TRP A 197 26.47 -14.63 15.31
C TRP A 197 26.50 -13.27 14.60
N ASP A 198 26.64 -13.29 13.27
CA ASP A 198 26.72 -12.11 12.39
C ASP A 198 27.89 -11.19 12.72
N ILE A 199 28.95 -11.70 13.37
CA ILE A 199 30.21 -10.97 13.49
C ILE A 199 30.87 -10.96 12.13
N THR A 200 31.21 -9.76 11.66
CA THR A 200 31.81 -9.59 10.34
C THR A 200 33.23 -10.17 10.29
N LEU A 201 33.65 -10.65 9.12
CA LEU A 201 35.03 -11.10 8.89
C LEU A 201 36.06 -10.03 9.28
N GLN A 202 35.77 -8.76 9.01
CA GLN A 202 36.63 -7.63 9.37
C GLN A 202 36.82 -7.51 10.89
N GLN A 203 35.76 -7.74 11.67
CA GLN A 203 35.86 -7.75 13.13
C GLN A 203 36.67 -8.95 13.64
N ILE A 204 36.50 -10.13 13.03
CA ILE A 204 37.27 -11.34 13.37
C ILE A 204 38.75 -11.11 13.05
N GLU A 205 39.10 -10.63 11.86
CA GLU A 205 40.49 -10.31 11.50
C GLU A 205 41.11 -9.26 12.42
N THR A 206 40.33 -8.27 12.84
CA THR A 206 40.79 -7.25 13.79
C THR A 206 41.11 -7.89 15.14
N LEU A 207 40.26 -8.79 15.62
CA LEU A 207 40.49 -9.56 16.85
C LEU A 207 41.74 -10.42 16.74
N GLU A 208 41.95 -11.11 15.62
CA GLU A 208 43.16 -11.92 15.38
C GLU A 208 44.43 -11.08 15.37
N LYS A 209 44.40 -9.90 14.75
CA LYS A 209 45.56 -9.00 14.65
C LYS A 209 45.88 -8.30 15.97
N THR A 210 44.86 -7.86 16.69
CA THR A 210 45.03 -7.09 17.94
C THR A 210 45.23 -7.98 19.15
N GLY A 211 44.64 -9.18 19.16
CA GLY A 211 44.58 -10.04 20.33
C GLY A 211 43.69 -9.49 21.45
N GLU A 212 42.89 -8.45 21.17
CA GLU A 212 42.08 -7.76 22.18
C GLU A 212 40.63 -8.20 22.13
N VAL A 213 40.17 -8.83 23.22
CA VAL A 213 38.78 -9.24 23.37
C VAL A 213 37.91 -8.01 23.64
N ARG A 214 36.87 -7.83 22.84
CA ARG A 214 35.91 -6.74 23.02
C ARG A 214 34.75 -7.18 23.89
N LYS A 215 34.50 -6.40 24.94
CA LYS A 215 33.35 -6.59 25.83
C LYS A 215 32.03 -6.39 25.09
N THR A 216 31.94 -5.33 24.28
CA THR A 216 30.70 -4.93 23.61
C THR A 216 30.75 -5.20 22.12
N MET A 217 29.61 -5.59 21.55
CA MET A 217 29.40 -5.72 20.12
C MET A 217 28.33 -4.74 19.64
N VAL A 218 28.60 -4.10 18.51
CA VAL A 218 27.64 -3.20 17.87
C VAL A 218 26.75 -4.00 16.92
N LEU A 219 25.44 -3.86 17.08
CA LEU A 219 24.44 -4.42 16.17
C LEU A 219 24.11 -3.38 15.11
N TYR A 220 24.17 -3.78 13.84
CA TYR A 220 23.97 -2.91 12.70
C TYR A 220 22.59 -3.11 12.06
N SER A 221 22.12 -2.10 11.32
CA SER A 221 20.90 -2.21 10.55
C SER A 221 21.05 -3.16 9.36
N PRO A 222 20.15 -4.14 9.17
CA PRO A 222 20.17 -5.04 8.01
C PRO A 222 19.65 -4.40 6.72
N ALA A 223 18.89 -3.31 6.83
CA ALA A 223 18.23 -2.63 5.71
C ALA A 223 18.19 -1.11 5.89
N ASP A 224 17.98 -0.40 4.79
CA ASP A 224 17.68 1.03 4.78
C ASP A 224 16.19 1.25 5.06
N GLY A 225 15.85 2.27 5.86
CA GLY A 225 14.45 2.57 6.16
C GLY A 225 14.26 3.43 7.40
N PHE A 226 13.04 3.42 7.93
CA PHE A 226 12.64 4.12 9.15
C PHE A 226 12.39 3.14 10.28
N VAL A 227 12.75 3.52 11.49
CA VAL A 227 12.47 2.73 12.70
C VAL A 227 10.99 2.82 13.02
N LEU A 228 10.23 1.77 12.73
CA LEU A 228 8.79 1.69 12.98
C LEU A 228 8.52 1.44 14.47
N GLU A 229 9.24 0.49 15.04
CA GLU A 229 9.11 0.10 16.44
C GLU A 229 10.49 -0.04 17.09
N LYS A 230 10.58 0.37 18.36
CA LYS A 230 11.77 0.22 19.20
C LYS A 230 11.37 -0.41 20.53
N MET A 231 11.78 -1.65 20.72
CA MET A 231 11.60 -2.39 21.98
C MET A 231 12.88 -2.41 22.83
N ALA A 232 14.00 -1.94 22.27
CA ALA A 232 15.28 -1.85 22.95
C ALA A 232 15.39 -0.66 23.90
N PHE A 233 15.79 -0.93 25.15
CA PHE A 233 16.08 0.07 26.18
C PHE A 233 17.47 -0.16 26.78
N LYS A 234 18.16 0.93 27.15
CA LYS A 234 19.48 0.87 27.77
C LYS A 234 19.41 0.10 29.09
N GLY A 235 20.35 -0.81 29.33
CA GLY A 235 20.40 -1.68 30.51
C GLY A 235 19.47 -2.90 30.47
N MET A 236 18.64 -3.03 29.43
CA MET A 236 17.72 -4.16 29.30
C MET A 236 18.47 -5.47 29.00
N SER A 237 18.07 -6.55 29.67
CA SER A 237 18.53 -7.91 29.34
C SER A 237 17.77 -8.42 28.12
N ILE A 238 18.50 -9.07 27.21
CA ILE A 238 17.97 -9.59 25.94
C ILE A 238 18.32 -11.07 25.80
N MET A 239 17.44 -11.82 25.13
CA MET A 239 17.67 -13.21 24.76
C MET A 239 17.88 -13.31 23.25
N PRO A 240 18.54 -14.37 22.75
CA PRO A 240 18.58 -14.66 21.33
C PRO A 240 17.16 -14.68 20.74
N GLY A 241 16.96 -13.97 19.63
CA GLY A 241 15.65 -13.89 18.96
C GLY A 241 14.70 -12.83 19.51
N THR A 242 15.01 -12.14 20.61
CA THR A 242 14.19 -11.00 21.07
C THR A 242 14.17 -9.90 20.01
N ALA A 243 12.99 -9.46 19.58
CA ALA A 243 12.87 -8.35 18.63
C ALA A 243 13.25 -7.03 19.31
N LEU A 244 14.25 -6.33 18.77
CA LEU A 244 14.77 -5.08 19.33
C LEU A 244 14.29 -3.86 18.55
N TYR A 245 14.28 -3.96 17.22
CA TYR A 245 13.77 -2.94 16.31
C TYR A 245 12.95 -3.58 15.20
N LYS A 246 11.98 -2.83 14.68
CA LYS A 246 11.41 -3.03 13.35
C LYS A 246 11.77 -1.85 12.47
N ILE A 247 12.38 -2.14 11.33
CA ILE A 247 12.83 -1.15 10.36
C ILE A 247 12.03 -1.40 9.08
N GLY A 248 11.36 -0.38 8.58
CA GLY A 248 10.55 -0.48 7.36
C GLY A 248 10.98 0.52 6.32
N ASP A 249 11.06 0.08 5.07
CA ASP A 249 11.17 1.00 3.94
C ASP A 249 9.78 1.55 3.57
N LEU A 250 9.61 2.86 3.74
CA LEU A 250 8.36 3.59 3.49
C LEU A 250 8.22 4.09 2.04
N SER A 251 9.10 3.66 1.13
CA SER A 251 9.02 4.01 -0.31
C SER A 251 7.74 3.49 -0.99
N SER A 252 7.16 2.42 -0.46
CA SER A 252 5.87 1.89 -0.89
C SER A 252 5.02 1.60 0.35
N ILE A 253 3.80 2.12 0.35
CA ILE A 253 2.81 1.86 1.39
C ILE A 253 1.60 1.19 0.75
N TRP A 254 0.88 0.38 1.52
CA TRP A 254 -0.36 -0.24 1.09
C TRP A 254 -1.55 0.63 1.52
N ILE A 255 -2.55 0.69 0.65
CA ILE A 255 -3.85 1.30 0.98
C ILE A 255 -4.85 0.17 1.07
N ILE A 256 -5.31 -0.12 2.27
CA ILE A 256 -6.32 -1.15 2.53
C ILE A 256 -7.67 -0.45 2.55
N ALA A 257 -8.46 -0.67 1.51
CA ALA A 257 -9.82 -0.15 1.38
C ALA A 257 -10.84 -1.22 1.78
N ASP A 258 -11.82 -0.86 2.61
CA ASP A 258 -12.87 -1.78 3.03
C ASP A 258 -14.06 -1.67 2.07
N ILE A 259 -14.32 -2.74 1.30
CA ILE A 259 -15.41 -2.79 0.32
C ILE A 259 -16.51 -3.71 0.83
N TYR A 260 -17.77 -3.29 0.73
CA TYR A 260 -18.89 -4.13 1.16
C TYR A 260 -19.09 -5.33 0.25
N GLU A 261 -19.60 -6.43 0.80
CA GLU A 261 -19.78 -7.70 0.08
C GLU A 261 -20.68 -7.55 -1.17
N PHE A 262 -21.71 -6.70 -1.10
CA PHE A 262 -22.60 -6.41 -2.24
C PHE A 262 -21.93 -5.58 -3.35
N GLU A 263 -20.76 -4.98 -3.08
CA GLU A 263 -20.01 -4.17 -4.04
C GLU A 263 -18.89 -4.94 -4.72
N ILE A 264 -18.45 -6.07 -4.15
CA ILE A 264 -17.40 -6.93 -4.70
C ILE A 264 -17.60 -7.29 -6.18
N PRO A 265 -18.82 -7.63 -6.67
CA PRO A 265 -19.02 -7.98 -8.09
C PRO A 265 -18.65 -6.86 -9.07
N PHE A 266 -18.61 -5.60 -8.60
CA PHE A 266 -18.31 -4.43 -9.43
C PHE A 266 -16.82 -4.06 -9.40
N VAL A 267 -16.00 -4.76 -8.62
CA VAL A 267 -14.57 -4.47 -8.45
C VAL A 267 -13.73 -5.48 -9.24
N GLN A 268 -12.87 -4.97 -10.12
CA GLN A 268 -12.04 -5.78 -11.02
C GLN A 268 -10.61 -5.25 -11.07
N VAL A 269 -9.66 -6.15 -11.27
CA VAL A 269 -8.24 -5.79 -11.44
C VAL A 269 -8.08 -4.93 -12.69
N GLY A 270 -7.34 -3.83 -12.57
CA GLY A 270 -7.10 -2.86 -13.64
C GLY A 270 -8.03 -1.65 -13.65
N GLN A 271 -9.04 -1.61 -12.76
CA GLN A 271 -9.85 -0.41 -12.56
C GLN A 271 -9.01 0.75 -12.00
N LYS A 272 -9.30 1.96 -12.45
CA LYS A 272 -8.66 3.17 -11.94
C LYS A 272 -9.26 3.53 -10.58
N ALA A 273 -8.41 3.70 -9.58
CA ALA A 273 -8.78 4.24 -8.29
C ALA A 273 -8.26 5.68 -8.17
N VAL A 274 -9.08 6.55 -7.58
CA VAL A 274 -8.67 7.92 -7.22
C VAL A 274 -8.59 7.99 -5.71
N ILE A 275 -7.44 8.40 -5.21
CA ILE A 275 -7.16 8.52 -3.78
C ILE A 275 -7.13 10.02 -3.42
N THR A 276 -7.71 10.37 -2.28
CA THR A 276 -7.65 11.72 -1.71
C THR A 276 -7.29 11.58 -0.24
N LEU A 277 -6.28 12.32 0.20
CA LEU A 277 -5.73 12.29 1.56
C LEU A 277 -6.03 13.60 2.29
#